data_AF-A0A4R8T175-F1
#
_entry.id   AF-A0A4R8T175-F1
#
_cell.length_a   1.000
_cell.length_b   1.000
_cell.length_c   1.000
_cell.angle_alpha   90.00
_cell.angle_beta   90.00
_cell.angle_gamma   90.00
#
_symmetry.space_group_name_H-M   'P 1'
#
loop_
_entity.id
_entity.type
_entity.pdbx_description
1 polymer ?
#
loop_
_entity_poly.entity_id
_entity_poly.type
_entity_poly.pdbx_seq_one_letter_code
_entity_poly.pdbx_strand_id
1 'polypeptide(L)'
;MRISPTPSPISLSLSGLGGKSQKISNNQRETHIMVMFTCDNSSCSKKSWVSGHVAIVIRGYPDNGYNTAVYKQRCITCKRLGDFNIDKICYVERVAYWLKTWARVKMARQVYEKKRTPPHLSELCEGCKQGRCTQSLHIGSH
;
A
#
# COMPACT_ATOMS: atom_id res chain seq x y z
N MET A 1 51.13 -19.76 -16.48
CA MET A 1 51.44 -19.05 -15.22
C MET A 1 50.16 -18.97 -14.40
N ARG A 2 49.99 -19.83 -13.40
CA ARG A 2 50.22 -19.59 -11.95
C ARG A 2 49.31 -18.50 -11.33
N ILE A 3 48.31 -19.03 -10.62
CA ILE A 3 47.49 -18.56 -9.51
C ILE A 3 48.20 -17.53 -8.60
N SER A 4 47.58 -16.39 -8.29
CA SER A 4 46.96 -16.10 -6.98
C SER A 4 46.66 -14.61 -6.77
N PRO A 5 45.57 -14.29 -6.04
CA PRO A 5 45.12 -12.93 -5.73
C PRO A 5 45.72 -12.45 -4.39
N THR A 6 45.98 -11.15 -4.26
CA THR A 6 46.21 -10.54 -2.95
C THR A 6 44.96 -9.79 -2.49
N PRO A 7 44.45 -10.07 -1.27
CA PRO A 7 43.31 -9.39 -0.66
C PRO A 7 43.77 -8.20 0.19
N SER A 8 42.92 -7.19 0.35
CA SER A 8 42.85 -6.30 1.54
C SER A 8 41.76 -5.24 1.39
N PRO A 9 41.16 -4.73 2.49
CA PRO A 9 40.82 -5.41 3.73
C PRO A 9 39.30 -5.39 3.96
N ILE A 10 38.84 -6.42 4.65
CA ILE A 10 37.49 -6.51 5.18
C ILE A 10 37.36 -5.47 6.29
N SER A 11 36.51 -4.48 6.08
CA SER A 11 35.93 -3.68 7.17
C SER A 11 34.76 -4.46 7.77
N LEU A 12 35.06 -5.44 8.62
CA LEU A 12 34.11 -6.03 9.55
C LEU A 12 33.99 -5.07 10.73
N SER A 13 33.05 -4.13 10.66
CA SER A 13 32.50 -3.47 11.84
C SER A 13 31.26 -4.24 12.28
N LEU A 14 31.48 -5.27 13.08
CA LEU A 14 30.44 -5.90 13.89
C LEU A 14 30.26 -5.04 15.15
N SER A 15 29.20 -4.25 15.18
CA SER A 15 28.63 -3.76 16.42
C SER A 15 27.12 -3.83 16.28
N GLY A 16 26.53 -4.79 16.98
CA GLY A 16 25.10 -4.96 17.06
C GLY A 16 24.41 -3.71 17.60
N LEU A 17 23.27 -3.42 16.99
CA LEU A 17 22.00 -3.04 17.59
C LEU A 17 21.10 -2.71 16.40
N GLY A 18 20.07 -3.51 16.19
CA GLY A 18 19.10 -3.35 15.11
C GLY A 18 18.32 -2.04 15.28
N GLY A 19 18.91 -0.92 14.86
CA GLY A 19 18.18 0.29 14.55
C GLY A 19 17.63 0.15 13.14
N LYS A 20 16.33 -0.09 12.99
CA LYS A 20 15.66 0.22 11.73
C LYS A 20 15.84 1.72 11.51
N SER A 21 16.88 2.12 10.77
CA SER A 21 17.02 3.48 10.29
C SER A 21 15.77 3.79 9.47
N GLN A 22 14.80 4.46 10.07
CA GLN A 22 13.62 4.90 9.35
C GLN A 22 14.12 5.92 8.34
N LYS A 23 14.35 5.47 7.09
CA LYS A 23 14.63 6.39 6.00
C LYS A 23 13.48 7.40 5.96
N ILE A 24 13.81 8.68 6.09
CA ILE A 24 12.82 9.75 6.02
C ILE A 24 12.32 9.81 4.58
N SER A 25 11.01 9.66 4.37
CA SER A 25 10.42 9.81 3.04
C SER A 25 10.47 11.27 2.62
N ASN A 26 11.01 11.57 1.45
CA ASN A 26 10.99 12.92 0.87
C ASN A 26 9.68 13.21 0.12
N ASN A 27 8.91 12.18 -0.22
CA ASN A 27 7.61 12.30 -0.85
C ASN A 27 6.63 11.29 -0.23
N GLN A 28 5.38 11.73 -0.02
CA GLN A 28 4.29 10.85 0.38
C GLN A 28 3.04 11.20 -0.42
N ARG A 29 2.32 10.18 -0.88
CA ARG A 29 1.01 10.34 -1.49
C ARG A 29 0.00 9.37 -0.91
N GLU A 30 -1.15 9.91 -0.51
CA GLU A 30 -2.33 9.14 -0.17
C GLU A 30 -3.29 9.11 -1.37
N THR A 31 -3.81 7.93 -1.66
CA THR A 31 -4.78 7.68 -2.72
C THR A 31 -5.55 6.39 -2.37
N HIS A 32 -6.49 5.97 -3.20
CA HIS A 32 -7.26 4.75 -2.95
C HIS A 32 -7.28 3.82 -4.18
N ILE A 33 -7.58 2.55 -3.93
CA ILE A 33 -7.89 1.52 -4.93
C ILE A 33 -9.14 0.76 -4.51
N MET A 34 -9.73 0.02 -5.44
CA MET A 34 -10.71 -1.02 -5.13
C MET A 34 -9.99 -2.33 -4.83
N VAL A 35 -10.49 -3.08 -3.85
CA VAL A 35 -9.86 -4.33 -3.42
C VAL A 35 -10.92 -5.38 -3.16
N MET A 36 -10.69 -6.59 -3.68
CA MET A 36 -11.42 -7.77 -3.23
C MET A 36 -10.69 -8.37 -2.03
N PHE A 37 -11.41 -8.65 -0.97
CA PHE A 37 -10.88 -9.32 0.21
C PHE A 37 -11.42 -10.74 0.33
N THR A 38 -10.60 -11.61 0.90
CA THR A 38 -10.96 -12.98 1.31
C THR A 38 -10.82 -13.13 2.82
N CYS A 39 -11.73 -13.87 3.43
CA CYS A 39 -11.64 -14.29 4.82
C CYS A 39 -10.97 -15.66 4.88
N ASP A 40 -9.85 -15.75 5.58
CA ASP A 40 -9.10 -16.98 5.81
C ASP A 40 -9.76 -17.90 6.86
N ASN A 41 -10.75 -17.39 7.61
CA ASN A 41 -11.45 -18.17 8.61
C ASN A 41 -12.39 -19.21 7.97
N SER A 42 -12.01 -20.49 8.06
CA SER A 42 -12.78 -21.61 7.52
C SER A 42 -14.20 -21.71 8.07
N SER A 43 -14.44 -21.31 9.32
CA SER A 43 -15.78 -21.30 9.94
C SER A 43 -16.60 -20.03 9.64
N CYS A 44 -16.02 -19.02 9.00
CA CYS A 44 -16.74 -17.78 8.70
C CYS A 44 -17.69 -17.96 7.51
N SER A 45 -18.94 -17.52 7.65
CA SER A 45 -19.94 -17.55 6.57
C SER A 45 -19.60 -16.59 5.42
N LYS A 46 -18.97 -15.45 5.72
CA LYS A 46 -18.50 -14.51 4.71
C LYS A 46 -17.11 -14.90 4.21
N LYS A 47 -17.02 -15.42 2.97
CA LYS A 47 -15.75 -15.85 2.35
C LYS A 47 -15.03 -14.74 1.60
N SER A 48 -15.75 -13.83 0.96
CA SER A 48 -15.15 -12.71 0.23
C SER A 48 -16.08 -11.48 0.21
N TRP A 49 -15.49 -10.30 0.01
CA TRP A 49 -16.19 -9.03 -0.19
C TRP A 49 -15.33 -8.05 -1.00
N VAL A 50 -15.94 -7.04 -1.59
CA VAL A 50 -15.22 -5.96 -2.29
C VAL A 50 -15.37 -4.67 -1.50
N SER A 51 -14.28 -3.94 -1.30
CA SER A 51 -14.30 -2.56 -0.81
C SER A 51 -14.02 -1.61 -1.97
N GLY A 52 -14.94 -0.68 -2.21
CA GLY A 52 -14.80 0.34 -3.26
C GLY A 52 -13.73 1.39 -2.99
N HIS A 53 -13.31 1.52 -1.73
CA HIS A 53 -12.33 2.49 -1.30
C HIS A 53 -11.37 1.84 -0.31
N VAL A 54 -10.11 1.70 -0.66
CA VAL A 54 -9.07 1.22 0.26
C VAL A 54 -7.88 2.16 0.14
N ALA A 55 -7.51 2.79 1.25
CA ALA A 55 -6.34 3.67 1.27
C ALA A 55 -5.09 2.91 0.85
N ILE A 56 -4.28 3.59 0.05
CA ILE A 56 -2.89 3.24 -0.21
C ILE A 56 -2.03 4.48 0.05
N VAL A 57 -0.88 4.26 0.67
CA VAL A 57 0.12 5.30 0.92
C VAL A 57 1.38 4.92 0.19
N ILE A 58 1.76 5.74 -0.79
CA ILE A 58 3.00 5.59 -1.55
C ILE A 58 4.02 6.53 -0.91
N ARG A 59 5.21 6.01 -0.60
CA ARG A 59 6.32 6.82 -0.05
C ARG A 59 7.52 6.69 -0.95
N GLY A 60 8.05 7.84 -1.36
CA GLY A 60 9.33 7.96 -2.04
C GLY A 60 10.44 8.25 -1.03
N TYR A 61 11.62 7.70 -1.28
CA TYR A 61 12.84 7.90 -0.51
C TYR A 61 13.94 8.42 -1.44
N PRO A 62 15.03 8.97 -0.88
CA PRO A 62 16.25 9.23 -1.65
C PRO A 62 16.71 7.99 -2.44
N ASP A 63 17.48 8.23 -3.50
CA ASP A 63 18.06 7.20 -4.39
C ASP A 63 17.02 6.39 -5.18
N ASN A 64 15.87 7.01 -5.51
CA ASN A 64 14.76 6.39 -6.25
C ASN A 64 14.11 5.19 -5.53
N GLY A 65 14.33 5.02 -4.23
CA GLY A 65 13.64 4.02 -3.43
C GLY A 65 12.17 4.38 -3.22
N TYR A 66 11.29 3.39 -3.15
CA TYR A 66 9.90 3.61 -2.75
C TYR A 66 9.33 2.41 -2.00
N ASN A 67 8.28 2.64 -1.24
CA ASN A 67 7.40 1.57 -0.77
C ASN A 67 5.93 1.99 -0.82
N THR A 68 5.06 1.02 -0.65
CA THR A 68 3.61 1.23 -0.59
C THR A 68 3.06 0.53 0.63
N ALA A 69 2.11 1.19 1.30
CA ALA A 69 1.29 0.57 2.33
C ALA A 69 -0.14 0.49 1.81
N VAL A 70 -0.70 -0.72 1.77
CA VAL A 70 -2.11 -0.96 1.42
C VAL A 70 -2.84 -1.34 2.70
N TYR A 71 -3.89 -0.60 3.04
CA TYR A 71 -4.62 -0.85 4.28
C TYR A 71 -5.62 -1.98 4.08
N LYS A 72 -5.69 -2.90 5.05
CA LYS A 72 -6.64 -4.02 5.00
C LYS A 72 -8.00 -3.61 5.60
N GLN A 73 -9.03 -4.38 5.28
CA GLN A 73 -10.35 -4.28 5.89
C GLN A 73 -10.66 -5.57 6.65
N ARG A 74 -11.39 -5.46 7.76
CA ARG A 74 -11.84 -6.60 8.55
C ARG A 74 -13.12 -7.18 7.97
N CYS A 75 -13.25 -8.51 8.07
CA CYS A 75 -14.47 -9.21 7.73
C CYS A 75 -15.63 -8.71 8.60
N ILE A 76 -16.79 -8.43 8.00
CA ILE A 76 -17.97 -7.96 8.74
C ILE A 76 -18.46 -8.96 9.78
N THR A 77 -18.34 -10.27 9.50
CA THR A 77 -18.87 -11.35 10.34
C THR A 77 -17.93 -11.69 11.47
N CYS A 78 -16.69 -12.12 11.17
CA CYS A 78 -15.76 -12.63 12.18
C CYS A 78 -14.73 -11.61 12.67
N LYS A 79 -14.72 -10.38 12.11
CA LYS A 79 -13.81 -9.27 12.44
C LYS A 79 -12.31 -9.55 12.25
N ARG A 80 -11.93 -10.71 11.73
CA ARG A 80 -10.55 -11.01 11.29
C ARG A 80 -10.18 -10.14 10.09
N LEU A 81 -8.89 -9.88 9.96
CA LEU A 81 -8.37 -9.05 8.88
C LEU A 81 -8.45 -9.83 7.56
N GLY A 82 -9.05 -9.24 6.53
CA GLY A 82 -9.14 -9.88 5.23
C GLY A 82 -7.82 -9.85 4.48
N ASP A 83 -7.54 -10.91 3.74
CA ASP A 83 -6.46 -10.91 2.75
C ASP A 83 -6.92 -10.26 1.47
N PHE A 84 -6.07 -9.43 0.89
CA PHE A 84 -6.42 -8.69 -0.30
C PHE A 84 -6.03 -9.45 -1.56
N ASN A 85 -6.89 -9.37 -2.54
CA ASN A 85 -6.60 -9.61 -3.94
C ASN A 85 -6.78 -8.27 -4.67
N ILE A 86 -5.66 -7.69 -5.08
CA ILE A 86 -5.59 -6.38 -5.72
C ILE A 86 -5.58 -6.56 -7.24
N ASP A 87 -6.34 -5.74 -7.95
CA ASP A 87 -6.16 -5.56 -9.38
C ASP A 87 -4.77 -4.97 -9.65
N LYS A 88 -3.87 -5.83 -10.14
CA LYS A 88 -2.46 -5.51 -10.38
C LYS A 88 -2.30 -4.36 -11.36
N ILE A 89 -3.15 -4.27 -12.38
CA ILE A 89 -3.06 -3.21 -13.40
C ILE A 89 -3.40 -1.88 -12.74
N CYS A 90 -4.56 -1.80 -12.09
CA CYS A 90 -4.99 -0.58 -11.39
C CYS A 90 -3.98 -0.13 -10.33
N TYR A 91 -3.38 -1.08 -9.61
CA TYR A 91 -2.35 -0.79 -8.60
C TYR A 91 -1.05 -0.26 -9.24
N VAL A 92 -0.52 -0.96 -10.24
CA VAL A 92 0.73 -0.57 -10.91
C VAL A 92 0.59 0.78 -11.59
N GLU A 93 -0.50 1.04 -12.32
CA GLU A 93 -0.73 2.32 -12.97
C GLU A 93 -0.76 3.48 -11.98
N ARG A 94 -1.44 3.29 -10.84
CA ARG A 94 -1.55 4.31 -9.80
C ARG A 94 -0.22 4.59 -9.12
N VAL A 95 0.55 3.55 -8.78
CA VAL A 95 1.89 3.70 -8.20
C VAL A 95 2.84 4.35 -9.19
N ALA A 96 2.89 3.83 -10.43
CA ALA A 96 3.76 4.34 -11.48
C ALA A 96 3.45 5.81 -11.83
N TYR A 97 2.19 6.21 -11.85
CA TYR A 97 1.80 7.61 -12.07
C TYR A 97 2.47 8.55 -11.05
N TRP A 98 2.41 8.22 -9.76
CA TRP A 98 3.01 9.07 -8.72
C TRP A 98 4.53 9.04 -8.73
N LEU A 99 5.15 7.87 -8.99
CA LEU A 99 6.61 7.80 -9.14
C LEU A 99 7.10 8.64 -10.33
N LYS A 100 6.44 8.56 -11.48
CA LYS A 100 6.74 9.40 -12.65
C LYS A 100 6.54 10.89 -12.37
N THR A 101 5.48 11.23 -11.65
CA THR A 101 5.20 12.62 -11.22
C THR A 101 6.33 13.16 -10.36
N TRP A 102 6.81 12.40 -9.37
CA TRP A 102 7.93 12.82 -8.52
C TRP A 102 9.25 12.92 -9.28
N ALA A 103 9.44 12.09 -10.30
CA ALA A 103 10.58 12.19 -11.23
C ALA A 103 10.45 13.31 -12.27
N ARG A 104 9.42 14.18 -12.18
CA ARG A 104 9.15 15.29 -13.11
C ARG A 104 8.95 14.84 -14.57
N VAL A 105 8.55 13.58 -14.78
CA VAL A 105 8.16 13.09 -16.11
C VAL A 105 6.80 13.68 -16.46
N LYS A 106 6.68 14.27 -17.65
CA LYS A 106 5.41 14.81 -18.14
C LYS A 106 4.40 13.66 -18.31
N MET A 107 3.34 13.70 -17.50
CA MET A 107 2.24 12.73 -17.55
C MET A 107 0.94 13.46 -17.88
N ALA A 108 0.10 12.85 -18.72
CA ALA A 108 -1.28 13.30 -18.86
C ALA A 108 -1.99 13.14 -17.50
N ARG A 109 -2.83 14.12 -17.14
CA ARG A 109 -3.65 14.04 -15.92
C ARG A 109 -4.54 12.79 -16.03
N GLN A 110 -4.40 11.86 -15.11
CA GLN A 110 -5.32 10.74 -15.03
C GLN A 110 -6.71 11.26 -14.62
N VAL A 111 -7.66 11.18 -15.55
CA VAL A 111 -9.07 11.41 -15.29
C VAL A 111 -9.65 10.06 -14.87
N TYR A 112 -9.94 9.93 -13.58
CA TYR A 112 -10.67 8.76 -13.09
C TYR A 112 -12.16 9.07 -13.19
N GLU A 113 -12.87 8.30 -14.00
CA GLU A 113 -14.32 8.34 -14.03
C GLU A 113 -14.89 8.01 -12.64
N LYS A 114 -15.94 8.73 -12.24
CA LYS A 114 -16.70 8.37 -11.04
C LYS A 114 -17.46 7.07 -11.32
N LYS A 115 -16.85 5.95 -10.96
CA LYS A 115 -17.50 4.64 -11.04
C LYS A 115 -18.40 4.43 -9.82
N ARG A 116 -19.55 3.79 -10.01
CA ARG A 116 -20.29 3.20 -8.89
C ARG A 116 -19.41 2.11 -8.29
N THR A 117 -19.02 2.30 -7.03
CA THR A 117 -18.16 1.35 -6.33
C THR A 117 -18.93 0.69 -5.18
N PRO A 118 -18.56 -0.52 -4.76
CA PRO A 118 -19.12 -1.15 -3.56
C PRO A 118 -18.94 -0.26 -2.32
N PRO A 119 -19.84 -0.35 -1.33
CA PRO A 119 -19.79 0.49 -0.15
C PRO A 119 -18.45 0.34 0.59
N HIS A 120 -17.99 1.46 1.15
CA HIS A 120 -16.83 1.47 2.02
C HIS A 120 -17.25 1.44 3.49
N LEU A 121 -16.95 0.35 4.18
CA LEU A 121 -17.25 0.19 5.61
C LEU A 121 -16.09 0.72 6.46
N SER A 122 -16.16 2.01 6.82
CA SER A 122 -15.11 2.73 7.56
C SER A 122 -14.76 2.08 8.90
N GLU A 123 -15.75 1.63 9.66
CA GLU A 123 -15.56 0.96 10.96
C GLU A 123 -14.71 -0.31 10.89
N LEU A 124 -14.70 -0.96 9.72
CA LEU A 124 -13.95 -2.18 9.47
C LEU A 124 -12.61 -1.91 8.77
N CYS A 125 -12.36 -0.68 8.32
CA CYS A 125 -11.17 -0.34 7.54
C CYS A 125 -10.02 0.13 8.44
N GLU A 126 -8.86 -0.51 8.33
CA GLU A 126 -7.67 -0.10 9.09
C GLU A 126 -7.09 1.24 8.60
N GLY A 127 -7.41 1.65 7.36
CA GLY A 127 -7.06 2.96 6.83
C GLY A 127 -7.88 4.09 7.47
N CYS A 128 -9.19 3.91 7.64
CA CYS A 128 -10.06 4.88 8.33
C CYS A 128 -9.67 5.06 9.79
N LYS A 129 -9.36 3.96 10.48
CA LYS A 129 -8.87 4.01 11.87
C LYS A 129 -7.58 4.80 12.06
N GLN A 130 -6.81 4.96 10.98
CA GLN A 130 -5.58 5.75 10.95
C GLN A 130 -5.74 7.11 10.25
N GLY A 131 -6.96 7.50 9.89
CA GLY A 131 -7.25 8.78 9.22
C GLY A 131 -6.72 8.89 7.78
N ARG A 132 -6.46 7.77 7.10
CA ARG A 132 -5.81 7.71 5.76
C ARG A 132 -6.77 7.60 4.59
N CYS A 133 -8.02 7.23 4.86
CA CYS A 133 -9.06 7.21 3.83
C CYS A 133 -9.66 8.61 3.73
N THR A 134 -9.55 9.25 2.57
CA THR A 134 -10.11 10.59 2.33
C THR A 134 -11.63 10.58 2.09
N GLN A 135 -12.26 9.40 2.04
CA GLN A 135 -13.71 9.23 1.82
C GLN A 135 -14.53 9.15 3.13
N SER A 136 -14.02 9.73 4.22
CA SER A 136 -14.70 9.76 5.54
C SER A 136 -15.92 10.68 5.64
N LEU A 137 -16.48 11.17 4.52
CA LEU A 137 -17.62 12.12 4.52
C LEU A 137 -18.83 11.67 3.69
N HIS A 138 -19.13 10.38 3.62
CA HIS A 138 -20.48 9.94 3.24
C HIS A 138 -21.09 9.11 4.37
N ILE A 139 -21.65 9.87 5.32
CA ILE A 139 -22.66 9.42 6.28
C ILE A 139 -23.71 8.60 5.50
N GLY A 140 -24.11 7.47 6.09
CA GLY A 140 -25.06 6.56 5.51
C GLY A 140 -26.33 7.26 5.03
N SER A 141 -26.93 6.70 4.00
CA SER A 141 -28.33 6.94 3.71
C SER A 141 -28.98 5.57 3.52
N HIS A 142 -30.05 5.42 4.31
CA HIS A 142 -30.97 4.30 4.47
C HIS A 142 -31.27 3.47 3.23
#